data_AF-A0A4Q7F4Q9-F1
#
_entry.id   AF-A0A4Q7F4Q9-F1
#
_cell.length_a   1.000
_cell.length_b   1.000
_cell.length_c   1.000
_cell.angle_alpha   90.00
_cell.angle_beta   90.00
_cell.angle_gamma   90.00
#
_symmetry.space_group_name_H-M   'P 1'
#
loop_
_entity.id
_entity.type
_entity.pdbx_description
1 polymer ?
#
loop_
_entity_poly.entity_id
_entity_poly.type
_entity_poly.pdbx_seq_one_letter_code
_entity_poly.pdbx_strand_id
1 'polypeptide(L)' 'MRSRPGLNIALIFASGDGGIVSTVIENLLMRKQKLVEQLETAQSVEDRDRLEHQLEQINTALDFLDRPGSREGP' A
#
# COMPACT_ATOMS: atom_id res chain seq x y z
N MET A 1 -7.58 5.27 -29.63
CA MET A 1 -6.91 4.29 -28.74
C MET A 1 -5.89 5.05 -27.89
N ARG A 2 -6.06 5.13 -26.57
CA ARG A 2 -5.03 5.64 -25.65
C ARG A 2 -4.75 4.52 -24.65
N SER A 3 -3.56 3.93 -24.78
CA SER A 3 -3.05 2.92 -23.86
C SER A 3 -2.72 3.61 -22.53
N ARG A 4 -3.40 3.21 -21.46
CA ARG A 4 -2.96 3.49 -20.08
C ARG A 4 -2.01 2.35 -19.71
N PRO A 5 -0.75 2.60 -19.33
CA PRO A 5 0.04 1.57 -18.70
C PRO A 5 -0.51 1.38 -17.29
N GLY A 6 -1.42 0.40 -17.14
CA GLY A 6 -1.77 -0.14 -15.84
C GLY A 6 -0.51 -0.74 -15.23
N LEU A 7 -0.19 -0.28 -14.04
CA LEU A 7 0.96 -0.64 -13.21
C LEU A 7 1.22 -2.17 -13.26
N ASN A 8 2.42 -2.55 -13.72
CA ASN A 8 2.86 -3.94 -13.80
C ASN A 8 3.17 -4.45 -12.37
N ILE A 9 2.18 -5.04 -11.69
CA ILE A 9 2.39 -5.75 -10.40
C ILE A 9 2.94 -7.16 -10.69
N ALA A 10 3.96 -7.24 -11.54
CA ALA A 10 4.63 -8.48 -11.86
C ALA A 10 5.97 -8.51 -11.14
N LEU A 11 5.97 -8.89 -9.86
CA LEU A 11 7.15 -9.52 -9.27
C LEU A 11 6.70 -10.61 -8.28
N ILE A 12 6.63 -11.81 -8.85
CA ILE A 12 6.41 -13.09 -8.19
C ILE A 12 7.58 -13.32 -7.22
N PHE A 13 7.30 -13.55 -5.93
CA PHE A 13 8.31 -14.02 -4.98
C PHE A 13 7.89 -15.33 -4.32
N ALA A 14 8.83 -16.28 -4.35
CA ALA A 14 8.68 -17.66 -3.97
C ALA A 14 8.90 -17.90 -2.47
N SER A 15 7.95 -18.63 -1.88
CA SER A 15 8.02 -19.63 -0.79
C SER A 15 8.90 -19.40 0.46
N GLY A 16 8.20 -19.29 1.60
CA GLY A 16 8.72 -19.42 2.97
C GLY A 16 8.48 -18.16 3.79
N ASP A 17 7.27 -17.99 4.35
CA ASP A 17 6.75 -16.77 5.02
C ASP A 17 6.57 -15.51 4.15
N GLY A 18 7.33 -15.38 3.06
CA GLY A 18 7.23 -14.25 2.11
C GLY A 18 5.89 -14.13 1.39
N GLY A 19 5.12 -15.21 1.27
CA GLY A 19 3.81 -15.19 0.59
C GLY A 19 2.73 -14.43 1.37
N ILE A 20 2.73 -14.52 2.71
CA ILE A 20 1.79 -13.76 3.55
C ILE A 20 2.18 -12.29 3.56
N VAL A 21 3.48 -12.00 3.70
CA VAL A 21 3.99 -10.62 3.65
C VAL A 21 3.69 -9.99 2.29
N SER A 22 3.87 -10.72 1.18
CA SER A 22 3.50 -10.24 -0.17
C SER A 22 1.99 -9.95 -0.27
N THR A 23 1.14 -10.85 0.23
CA THR A 23 -0.33 -10.66 0.21
C THR A 23 -0.75 -9.45 1.05
N VAL A 24 -0.12 -9.23 2.20
CA VAL A 24 -0.38 -8.08 3.07
C VAL A 24 0.10 -6.79 2.40
N ILE A 25 1.29 -6.78 1.80
CA ILE A 25 1.81 -5.63 1.04
C ILE A 25 0.87 -5.29 -0.12
N GLU A 26 0.44 -6.28 -0.91
CA GLU A 26 -0.52 -6.08 -2.00
C GLU A 26 -1.85 -5.50 -1.48
N ASN A 27 -2.36 -6.02 -0.37
CA ASN A 27 -3.59 -5.52 0.22
C ASN A 27 -3.47 -4.07 0.69
N LEU A 28 -2.33 -3.71 1.31
CA LEU A 28 -2.04 -2.35 1.76
C LEU A 28 -1.88 -1.39 0.58
N LEU A 29 -1.21 -1.81 -0.49
CA LEU A 29 -1.06 -1.02 -1.72
C LEU A 29 -2.41 -0.77 -2.40
N MET A 30 -3.27 -1.78 -2.50
CA MET A 30 -4.64 -1.62 -3.03
C MET A 30 -5.47 -0.64 -2.18
N ARG A 31 -5.38 -0.74 -0.85
CA ARG A 31 -6.08 0.20 0.04
C ARG A 31 -5.54 1.63 -0.11
N LYS A 32 -4.23 1.79 -0.22
CA LYS A 32 -3.59 3.10 -0.46
C LYS A 32 -4.09 3.73 -1.76
N GLN A 33 -4.13 2.96 -2.85
CA GLN A 33 -4.65 3.44 -4.14
C GLN A 33 -6.11 3.90 -4.02
N LYS A 34 -6.96 3.10 -3.39
CA LYS A 34 -8.37 3.47 -3.16
C LYS A 34 -8.54 4.74 -2.35
N LEU A 35 -7.72 4.95 -1.31
CA LEU A 35 -7.77 6.16 -0.49
C LEU A 35 -7.32 7.40 -1.27
N VAL A 36 -6.31 7.27 -2.15
CA VAL A 36 -5.90 8.36 -3.05
C VAL A 36 -7.04 8.75 -3.99
N GLU A 37 -7.72 7.77 -4.60
CA GLU A 37 -8.88 8.03 -5.45
C GLU A 37 -10.04 8.70 -4.70
N GLN A 38 -10.27 8.32 -3.43
CA GLN A 38 -11.26 8.98 -2.58
C GLN A 38 -10.86 10.41 -2.23
N LEU A 39 -9.58 10.66 -1.98
CA LEU A 39 -9.05 12.00 -1.68
C LEU A 39 -9.24 12.97 -2.86
N GLU A 40 -9.09 12.49 -4.10
CA GLU A 40 -9.33 13.28 -5.31
C GLU A 40 -10.78 13.77 -5.45
N THR A 41 -11.74 13.08 -4.82
CA THR A 41 -13.17 13.39 -4.92
C THR A 41 -13.76 13.96 -3.63
N ALA A 42 -12.99 14.00 -2.53
CA ALA A 42 -13.44 14.48 -1.24
C ALA A 42 -13.65 16.01 -1.25
N GLN A 43 -14.89 16.43 -0.94
CA GLN A 43 -15.26 17.85 -0.94
C GLN A 43 -15.10 18.49 0.45
N SER A 44 -15.23 17.72 1.52
CA SER A 44 -15.08 18.21 2.89
C SER A 44 -13.61 18.27 3.31
N VAL A 45 -13.25 19.27 4.12
CA VAL A 45 -11.95 19.30 4.81
C VAL A 45 -11.84 18.11 5.77
N GLU A 46 -12.90 17.84 6.53
CA GLU A 46 -12.93 16.74 7.51
C GLU A 46 -12.72 15.36 6.86
N ASP A 47 -13.35 15.13 5.69
CA ASP A 47 -13.17 13.88 4.94
C ASP A 47 -11.74 13.74 4.42
N ARG A 48 -11.15 14.86 3.94
CA ARG A 48 -9.75 14.87 3.50
C ARG A 48 -8.80 14.59 4.65
N ASP A 49 -8.95 15.25 5.79
CA ASP A 49 -8.12 15.04 6.98
C ASP A 49 -8.16 13.57 7.43
N ARG A 50 -9.35 12.96 7.42
CA ARG A 50 -9.50 11.53 7.76
C ARG A 50 -8.80 10.62 6.76
N LEU A 51 -8.95 10.88 5.46
CA LEU A 51 -8.33 10.08 4.39
C LEU A 51 -6.80 10.22 4.42
N GLU A 52 -6.29 11.43 4.65
CA GLU A 52 -4.86 11.70 4.81
C GLU A 52 -4.28 10.93 6.00
N HIS A 53 -4.96 10.95 7.15
CA HIS A 53 -4.54 10.18 8.32
C HIS A 53 -4.49 8.66 8.04
N GLN A 54 -5.48 8.13 7.31
CA GLN A 54 -5.48 6.72 6.90
C GLN A 54 -4.34 6.38 5.93
N LEU A 55 -4.01 7.29 4.99
CA LEU A 55 -2.88 7.14 4.09
C LEU A 55 -1.56 7.10 4.85
N GLU A 56 -1.41 7.95 5.87
CA GLU A 56 -0.23 7.99 6.74
C GLU A 56 -0.01 6.67 7.49
N GLN A 57 -1.07 6.09 8.05
CA GLN A 57 -1.02 4.80 8.72
C GLN A 57 -0.57 3.67 7.78
N ILE A 58 -1.11 3.65 6.55
CA ILE A 58 -0.73 2.64 5.55
C ILE A 58 0.73 2.81 5.10
N ASN A 59 1.17 4.04 4.85
CA ASN A 59 2.56 4.31 4.47
C ASN A 59 3.52 3.89 5.58
N THR A 60 3.16 4.13 6.83
CA THR A 60 3.94 3.70 8.00
C THR A 60 4.01 2.17 8.07
N ALA A 61 2.88 1.47 7.88
CA ALA A 61 2.87 0.01 7.84
C ALA A 61 3.72 -0.55 6.68
N LEU A 62 3.67 0.08 5.52
CA LEU A 62 4.49 -0.31 4.37
C LEU A 62 5.99 -0.06 4.61
N ASP A 63 6.38 1.05 5.24
CA ASP A 63 7.78 1.33 5.63
C ASP A 63 8.32 0.25 6.58
N PHE A 64 7.50 -0.22 7.52
CA PHE A 64 7.89 -1.33 8.40
C PHE A 64 8.09 -2.66 7.66
N LEU A 65 7.36 -2.90 6.58
CA LEU A 65 7.45 -4.13 5.78
C LEU A 65 8.57 -4.09 4.73
N ASP A 66 8.95 -2.89 4.26
CA ASP A 66 9.98 -2.68 3.23
C ASP A 66 11.41 -2.71 3.80
N ARG A 67 11.58 -2.47 5.11
CA ARG A 67 12.91 -2.48 5.75
C ARG A 67 13.54 -3.88 5.68
N PRO A 68 14.70 -4.03 5.01
CA PRO A 68 15.45 -5.27 4.98
C PRO A 68 16.16 -5.45 6.33
N GLY A 69 15.48 -6.01 7.34
CA GLY A 69 16.12 -6.11 8.66
C GLY A 69 15.33 -6.70 9.82
N SER A 70 14.03 -6.94 9.72
CA SER A 70 13.26 -7.49 10.86
C SER A 70 13.47 -9.01 11.09
N ARG A 71 14.47 -9.63 10.45
CA ARG A 71 14.83 -11.05 10.61
C ARG A 71 15.96 -11.30 11.61
N GLU A 72 16.43 -10.29 12.33
CA GLU A 72 17.29 -10.48 13.50
C GLU A 72 16.43 -10.53 14.77
N GLY A 73 15.86 -11.72 15.02
CA GLY A 73 15.56 -12.16 16.39
C GLY A 73 16.81 -12.81 17.00
N PRO A 74 16.96 -12.80 18.35
CA PRO A 74 18.17 -13.24 19.05
C PRO A 74 18.57 -14.69 18.80
#